data_AF-A0A815RG05-F1
#
_entry.id   AF-A0A815RG05-F1
#
_cell.length_a   1.000
_cell.length_b   1.000
_cell.length_c   1.000
_cell.angle_alpha   90.00
_cell.angle_beta   90.00
_cell.angle_gamma   90.00
#
_symmetry.space_group_name_H-M   'P 1'
#
loop_
_entity.id
_entity.type
_entity.pdbx_description
1 polymer ?
#
loop_
_entity_poly.entity_id
_entity_poly.type
_entity_poly.pdbx_seq_one_letter_code
_entity_poly.pdbx_strand_id
1 'polypeptide(L)'
;MKRISVGTKDINIRIRLGRDLMNAVYVFGLAGFSSNYPCIFCTQHKDDLHVTEDTAYDKTVTEGKGKNKKTTTVHIGPTSYHDIAKGARSLFEQASCLAKNTNELGYKCEPLFGDLFNYQDYCIDTLHMKLRIFDVILKDILSYASRTGKYGSEHLAVIEEKIRILNEHCEKTVGERFFFQIDSDDKNKTIASHGKLSGHLQDLFFVDSFPYNDILSDEIAKAVRSVVNKFKEILRELSHNTVKQKGVLKKLSLEFVKEFRQSGLQTTVTPYIHIVGNHLFEFDEFNNLGDFNMQGVEKNNDVLSRLYFSSTNPAKNPLLTMLQKLYRMLEMNFQDEKERDAMAKFAHTGVYDIVEENMSELESDIEDHSILPRNKQDNTESEEENEGQSDLSISENEEENQDETESDESLVWAPENRFGTPILPRTQNRFKSFRRS
;
A
#
# COMPACT_ATOMS: atom_id res chain seq x y z
N MET A 1 28.67 5.76 -5.22
CA MET A 1 28.55 6.76 -6.31
C MET A 1 29.24 6.20 -7.54
N LYS A 2 28.57 6.11 -8.70
CA LYS A 2 29.15 5.48 -9.91
C LYS A 2 29.85 6.54 -10.77
N ARG A 3 30.91 6.18 -11.49
CA ARG A 3 31.56 7.03 -12.50
C ARG A 3 31.26 6.49 -13.88
N ILE A 4 31.05 7.39 -14.84
CA ILE A 4 31.09 7.09 -16.27
C ILE A 4 32.04 8.07 -16.96
N SER A 5 32.76 7.62 -17.98
CA SER A 5 33.59 8.47 -18.82
C SER A 5 32.83 8.83 -20.10
N VAL A 6 32.60 10.13 -20.34
CA VAL A 6 31.91 10.65 -21.52
C VAL A 6 32.90 11.45 -22.34
N GLY A 7 33.46 10.81 -23.37
CA GLY A 7 34.62 11.33 -24.09
C GLY A 7 35.82 11.40 -23.14
N THR A 8 36.39 12.61 -22.97
CA THR A 8 37.54 12.87 -22.09
C THR A 8 37.16 13.31 -20.68
N LYS A 9 35.87 13.25 -20.29
CA LYS A 9 35.39 13.72 -18.98
C LYS A 9 34.80 12.57 -18.16
N ASP A 10 35.35 12.35 -16.96
CA ASP A 10 34.70 11.53 -15.95
C ASP A 10 33.56 12.30 -15.28
N ILE A 11 32.39 11.67 -15.22
CA ILE A 11 31.18 12.21 -14.62
C ILE A 11 30.76 11.29 -13.48
N ASN A 12 30.65 11.84 -12.26
CA ASN A 12 30.08 11.12 -11.13
C ASN A 12 28.55 11.15 -11.24
N ILE A 13 27.91 9.98 -11.28
CA ILE A 13 26.46 9.80 -11.25
C ILE A 13 26.03 9.32 -9.86
N ARG A 14 25.04 10.02 -9.30
CA ARG A 14 24.18 9.55 -8.20
C ARG A 14 22.77 9.38 -8.76
N ILE A 15 22.28 8.14 -8.79
CA ILE A 15 20.88 7.84 -9.10
C ILE A 15 20.10 7.96 -7.78
N ARG A 16 18.86 8.45 -7.84
CA ARG A 16 17.92 8.44 -6.72
C ARG A 16 16.65 7.68 -7.11
N LEU A 17 15.97 7.11 -6.13
CA LEU A 17 14.68 6.43 -6.32
C LEU A 17 13.54 7.34 -5.86
N GLY A 18 12.65 7.72 -6.77
CA GLY A 18 11.33 8.29 -6.43
C GLY A 18 10.25 7.27 -6.74
N ARG A 19 9.44 6.90 -5.75
CA ARG A 19 8.25 6.03 -5.83
C ARG A 19 7.28 6.38 -4.69
N ASP A 20 6.16 5.68 -4.59
CA ASP A 20 5.32 5.71 -3.40
C ASP A 20 5.96 4.93 -2.22
N LEU A 21 5.50 5.24 -1.00
CA LEU A 21 6.00 4.64 0.24
C LEU A 21 5.81 3.10 0.33
N MET A 22 4.80 2.53 -0.33
CA MET A 22 4.54 1.09 -0.30
C MET A 22 5.54 0.35 -1.20
N ASN A 23 5.88 0.90 -2.36
CA ASN A 23 6.99 0.39 -3.16
C ASN A 23 8.33 0.52 -2.42
N ALA A 24 8.58 1.62 -1.71
CA ALA A 24 9.79 1.81 -0.88
C ALA A 24 9.96 0.69 0.16
N VAL A 25 8.87 0.36 0.86
CA VAL A 25 8.82 -0.71 1.87
C VAL A 25 9.25 -2.06 1.26
N TYR A 26 8.79 -2.40 0.06
CA TYR A 26 9.19 -3.64 -0.61
C TYR A 26 10.65 -3.59 -1.12
N VAL A 27 11.08 -2.49 -1.74
CA VAL A 27 12.45 -2.31 -2.23
C VAL A 27 13.48 -2.43 -1.10
N PHE A 28 13.17 -1.91 0.08
CA PHE A 28 14.04 -1.98 1.26
C PHE A 28 13.74 -3.16 2.21
N GLY A 29 12.89 -4.12 1.85
CA GLY A 29 12.65 -5.33 2.65
C GLY A 29 12.06 -5.07 4.05
N LEU A 30 11.21 -4.06 4.18
CA LEU A 30 10.60 -3.61 5.44
C LEU A 30 9.25 -4.30 5.73
N ALA A 31 8.87 -4.34 7.00
CA ALA A 31 7.70 -5.05 7.50
C ALA A 31 6.33 -4.42 7.16
N GLY A 32 6.29 -3.17 6.70
CA GLY A 32 5.04 -2.48 6.30
C GLY A 32 4.83 -1.11 6.96
N PHE A 33 4.01 -0.26 6.31
CA PHE A 33 3.58 1.04 6.83
C PHE A 33 2.60 0.93 8.02
N SER A 34 2.08 -0.27 8.29
CA SER A 34 1.25 -0.62 9.46
C SER A 34 2.07 -1.27 10.59
N SER A 35 3.38 -1.45 10.39
CA SER A 35 4.26 -2.06 11.39
C SER A 35 4.53 -1.13 12.59
N ASN A 36 5.21 -1.68 13.60
CA ASN A 36 5.70 -0.90 14.74
C ASN A 36 6.77 0.14 14.37
N TYR A 37 7.39 0.05 13.19
CA TYR A 37 8.46 0.95 12.74
C TYR A 37 8.23 1.42 11.29
N PRO A 38 7.16 2.19 11.04
CA PRO A 38 6.60 2.35 9.69
C PRO A 38 7.25 3.46 8.85
N CYS A 39 8.24 4.18 9.39
CA CYS A 39 9.04 5.12 8.60
C CYS A 39 10.12 4.37 7.80
N ILE A 40 10.33 4.78 6.54
CA ILE A 40 11.36 4.22 5.66
C ILE A 40 12.74 4.88 5.84
N PHE A 41 12.80 6.01 6.56
CA PHE A 41 14.03 6.79 6.73
C PHE A 41 14.67 6.59 8.11
N CYS A 42 13.85 6.41 9.15
CA CYS A 42 14.32 6.21 10.51
C CYS A 42 13.62 5.04 11.22
N THR A 43 14.17 4.66 12.37
CA THR A 43 13.72 3.56 13.24
C THR A 43 12.73 4.00 14.33
N GLN A 44 12.03 5.12 14.14
CA GLN A 44 11.04 5.63 15.11
C GLN A 44 9.86 4.66 15.29
N HIS A 45 9.47 4.42 16.54
CA HIS A 45 8.31 3.58 16.86
C HIS A 45 6.99 4.29 16.47
N LYS A 46 5.98 3.53 16.04
CA LYS A 46 4.69 4.05 15.54
C LYS A 46 4.01 5.03 16.52
N ASP A 47 4.11 4.75 17.82
CA ASP A 47 3.48 5.58 18.86
C ASP A 47 4.17 6.94 19.01
N ASP A 48 5.46 7.00 18.69
CA ASP A 48 6.37 8.15 18.85
C ASP A 48 6.65 8.88 17.53
N LEU A 49 5.99 8.50 16.42
CA LEU A 49 6.05 9.21 15.13
C LEU A 49 5.69 10.70 15.24
N HIS A 50 4.91 11.05 16.25
CA HIS A 50 4.46 12.40 16.54
C HIS A 50 5.55 13.32 17.11
N VAL A 51 6.69 12.76 17.50
CA VAL A 51 7.81 13.49 18.10
C VAL A 51 8.58 14.24 17.02
N THR A 52 9.02 15.43 17.40
CA THR A 52 9.81 16.38 16.61
C THR A 52 10.84 17.05 17.52
N GLU A 53 11.72 17.88 16.98
CA GLU A 53 12.72 18.65 17.73
C GLU A 53 12.10 19.51 18.85
N ASP A 54 10.93 20.11 18.58
CA ASP A 54 10.14 20.91 19.54
C ASP A 54 9.42 20.07 20.61
N THR A 55 9.37 18.74 20.47
CA THR A 55 8.56 17.83 21.31
C THR A 55 9.31 16.58 21.79
N ALA A 56 10.64 16.61 21.73
CA ALA A 56 11.51 15.58 22.26
C ALA A 56 11.33 15.36 23.77
N TYR A 57 11.39 14.11 24.24
CA TYR A 57 11.15 13.78 25.64
C TYR A 57 11.90 12.52 26.10
N ASP A 58 12.17 12.41 27.40
CA ASP A 58 12.80 11.23 27.99
C ASP A 58 11.75 10.19 28.41
N LYS A 59 11.90 8.96 27.91
CA LYS A 59 10.98 7.84 28.10
C LYS A 59 11.62 6.78 28.99
N THR A 60 11.02 6.51 30.14
CA THR A 60 11.50 5.45 31.05
C THR A 60 11.00 4.09 30.56
N VAL A 61 11.88 3.29 29.97
CA VAL A 61 11.59 1.93 29.48
C VAL A 61 12.03 0.92 30.54
N THR A 62 11.17 -0.03 30.89
CA THR A 62 11.51 -1.13 31.82
C THR A 62 11.39 -2.47 31.12
N GLU A 63 12.52 -3.12 30.91
CA GLU A 63 12.64 -4.39 30.18
C GLU A 63 12.88 -5.55 31.15
N GLY A 64 12.53 -6.77 30.71
CA GLY A 64 12.71 -7.99 31.50
C GLY A 64 11.54 -8.36 32.42
N LYS A 65 11.62 -9.53 33.05
CA LYS A 65 10.58 -10.11 33.92
C LYS A 65 11.13 -10.41 35.32
N GLY A 66 10.26 -10.36 36.32
CA GLY A 66 10.59 -10.70 37.72
C GLY A 66 11.70 -9.81 38.30
N LYS A 67 12.70 -10.44 38.93
CA LYS A 67 13.85 -9.77 39.55
C LYS A 67 14.83 -9.16 38.54
N ASN A 68 14.75 -9.55 37.26
CA ASN A 68 15.66 -9.11 36.20
C ASN A 68 15.09 -7.90 35.43
N LYS A 69 14.25 -7.08 36.07
CA LYS A 69 13.73 -5.85 35.48
C LYS A 69 14.84 -4.79 35.44
N LYS A 70 15.24 -4.38 34.24
CA LYS A 70 16.16 -3.26 34.02
C LYS A 70 15.35 -2.05 33.56
N THR A 71 15.40 -0.98 34.34
CA THR A 71 14.83 0.32 33.96
C THR A 71 15.93 1.18 33.32
N THR A 72 15.68 1.67 32.11
CA THR A 72 16.58 2.51 31.32
C THR A 72 15.82 3.74 30.83
N THR A 73 16.40 4.92 31.00
CA THR A 73 15.86 6.14 30.40
C THR A 73 16.35 6.25 28.97
N VAL A 74 15.42 6.35 28.01
CA VAL A 74 15.71 6.46 26.57
C VAL A 74 15.23 7.83 26.11
N HIS A 75 16.13 8.62 25.51
CA HIS A 75 15.75 9.90 24.93
C HIS A 75 15.02 9.69 23.60
N ILE A 76 13.78 10.13 23.50
CA ILE A 76 12.97 10.11 22.27
C ILE A 76 13.09 11.50 21.64
N GLY A 77 14.10 11.65 20.78
CA GLY A 77 14.46 12.90 20.12
C GLY A 77 13.93 13.03 18.68
N PRO A 78 14.28 14.12 17.97
CA PRO A 78 14.08 14.23 16.52
C PRO A 78 14.93 13.18 15.78
N THR A 79 14.32 12.52 14.80
CA THR A 79 15.02 11.54 13.96
C THR A 79 15.61 12.17 12.70
N SER A 80 16.49 11.44 12.02
CA SER A 80 17.10 11.84 10.74
C SER A 80 16.96 10.75 9.67
N TYR A 81 16.99 11.13 8.39
CA TYR A 81 17.14 10.20 7.27
C TYR A 81 18.59 9.82 6.96
N HIS A 82 19.58 10.51 7.55
CA HIS A 82 21.01 10.32 7.25
C HIS A 82 21.92 10.15 8.48
N ASP A 83 21.55 10.70 9.64
CA ASP A 83 22.30 10.55 10.88
C ASP A 83 21.86 9.31 11.69
N ILE A 84 22.69 8.25 11.68
CA ILE A 84 22.42 6.99 12.39
C ILE A 84 22.34 7.20 13.91
N ALA A 85 23.03 8.19 14.48
CA ALA A 85 22.91 8.52 15.91
C ALA A 85 21.55 9.14 16.25
N LYS A 86 20.76 9.55 15.24
CA LYS A 86 19.35 9.97 15.32
C LYS A 86 18.41 8.94 14.68
N GLY A 87 18.79 7.67 14.71
CA GLY A 87 17.96 6.55 14.27
C GLY A 87 17.74 6.46 12.76
N ALA A 88 18.59 7.08 11.92
CA ALA A 88 18.53 6.86 10.48
C ALA A 88 18.79 5.38 10.13
N ARG A 89 17.98 4.81 9.25
CA ARG A 89 18.12 3.41 8.82
C ARG A 89 19.42 3.19 8.05
N SER A 90 19.99 1.99 8.19
CA SER A 90 21.16 1.59 7.40
C SER A 90 21.09 0.12 6.99
N LEU A 91 21.66 -0.18 5.82
CA LEU A 91 21.77 -1.56 5.30
C LEU A 91 22.59 -2.47 6.24
N PHE A 92 23.55 -1.90 6.97
CA PHE A 92 24.36 -2.61 7.96
C PHE A 92 23.55 -3.01 9.21
N GLU A 93 22.69 -2.12 9.70
CA GLU A 93 21.76 -2.43 10.80
C GLU A 93 20.74 -3.49 10.35
N GLN A 94 20.16 -3.34 9.15
CA GLN A 94 19.25 -4.31 8.55
C GLN A 94 19.87 -5.71 8.49
N ALA A 95 21.06 -5.86 7.90
CA ALA A 95 21.77 -7.13 7.87
C ALA A 95 22.04 -7.68 9.28
N SER A 96 22.36 -6.82 10.24
CA SER A 96 22.62 -7.18 11.64
C SER A 96 21.37 -7.65 12.42
N CYS A 97 20.16 -7.23 12.03
CA CYS A 97 18.90 -7.75 12.58
C CYS A 97 18.48 -9.05 11.88
N LEU A 98 18.57 -9.09 10.55
CA LEU A 98 18.24 -10.28 9.75
C LEU A 98 19.12 -11.49 10.13
N ALA A 99 20.43 -11.29 10.32
CA ALA A 99 21.35 -12.34 10.76
C ALA A 99 21.05 -12.90 12.17
N LYS A 100 20.25 -12.20 12.98
CA LYS A 100 19.75 -12.68 14.28
C LYS A 100 18.35 -13.31 14.20
N ASN A 101 17.73 -13.30 13.02
CA ASN A 101 16.31 -13.60 12.81
C ASN A 101 15.37 -12.74 13.68
N THR A 102 15.75 -11.49 13.99
CA THR A 102 14.91 -10.57 14.76
C THR A 102 14.13 -9.63 13.84
N ASN A 103 12.80 -9.60 13.99
CA ASN A 103 11.92 -8.57 13.39
C ASN A 103 12.05 -7.20 14.12
N GLU A 104 13.22 -6.92 14.67
CA GLU A 104 13.57 -5.67 15.32
C GLU A 104 13.58 -4.53 14.30
N LEU A 105 13.17 -3.33 14.75
CA LEU A 105 13.18 -2.09 13.96
C LEU A 105 12.39 -2.15 12.62
N GLY A 106 11.61 -3.21 12.40
CA GLY A 106 10.76 -3.39 11.21
C GLY A 106 11.48 -3.93 9.97
N TYR A 107 12.68 -4.48 10.10
CA TYR A 107 13.33 -5.24 9.01
C TYR A 107 12.65 -6.61 8.85
N LYS A 108 12.41 -7.05 7.60
CA LYS A 108 11.71 -8.31 7.28
C LYS A 108 12.51 -9.24 6.37
N CYS A 109 13.18 -8.69 5.36
CA CYS A 109 14.06 -9.43 4.45
C CYS A 109 15.19 -8.54 3.96
N GLU A 110 16.10 -9.10 3.16
CA GLU A 110 17.12 -8.32 2.45
C GLU A 110 16.47 -7.35 1.43
N PRO A 111 17.10 -6.19 1.17
CA PRO A 111 16.58 -5.20 0.23
C PRO A 111 16.90 -5.59 -1.22
N LEU A 112 15.90 -5.50 -2.10
CA LEU A 112 15.96 -5.97 -3.50
C LEU A 112 17.12 -5.38 -4.33
N PHE A 113 17.63 -4.20 -3.96
CA PHE A 113 18.68 -3.48 -4.68
C PHE A 113 19.70 -2.84 -3.72
N GLY A 114 20.01 -3.49 -2.58
CA GLY A 114 20.89 -2.93 -1.54
C GLY A 114 22.35 -2.72 -1.97
N ASP A 115 22.80 -3.37 -3.04
CA ASP A 115 24.09 -3.15 -3.70
C ASP A 115 24.11 -1.84 -4.53
N LEU A 116 22.94 -1.39 -4.99
CA LEU A 116 22.75 -0.21 -5.84
C LEU A 116 22.32 1.04 -5.09
N PHE A 117 21.50 0.90 -4.04
CA PHE A 117 20.81 2.01 -3.37
C PHE A 117 20.78 1.84 -1.84
N ASN A 118 21.06 2.94 -1.12
CA ASN A 118 20.86 3.03 0.32
C ASN A 118 19.58 3.83 0.63
N TYR A 119 19.10 3.81 1.87
CA TYR A 119 17.92 4.56 2.33
C TYR A 119 18.00 6.06 1.98
N GLN A 120 19.20 6.65 2.05
CA GLN A 120 19.48 8.04 1.69
C GLN A 120 19.36 8.35 0.18
N ASP A 121 19.38 7.34 -0.68
CA ASP A 121 19.20 7.53 -2.13
C ASP A 121 17.72 7.52 -2.54
N TYR A 122 16.80 7.31 -1.58
CA TYR A 122 15.36 7.37 -1.80
C TYR A 122 14.80 8.78 -1.54
N CYS A 123 13.91 9.24 -2.43
CA CYS A 123 13.20 10.51 -2.36
C CYS A 123 11.72 10.28 -2.07
N ILE A 124 11.13 11.05 -1.17
CA ILE A 124 9.67 11.03 -0.97
C ILE A 124 8.92 11.54 -2.21
N ASP A 125 7.98 10.74 -2.72
CA ASP A 125 7.00 11.23 -3.70
C ASP A 125 6.04 12.23 -3.05
N THR A 126 6.16 13.48 -3.49
CA THR A 126 5.32 14.60 -3.05
C THR A 126 3.86 14.45 -3.48
N LEU A 127 3.56 13.69 -4.54
CA LEU A 127 2.18 13.41 -4.97
C LEU A 127 1.46 12.49 -3.99
N HIS A 128 2.01 11.30 -3.70
CA HIS A 128 1.39 10.40 -2.73
C HIS A 128 1.43 10.94 -1.29
N MET A 129 2.45 11.71 -0.91
CA MET A 129 2.46 12.42 0.37
C MET A 129 1.27 13.38 0.50
N LYS A 130 1.04 14.23 -0.51
CA LYS A 130 -0.11 15.13 -0.57
C LYS A 130 -1.43 14.38 -0.45
N LEU A 131 -1.60 13.35 -1.29
CA LEU A 131 -2.81 12.53 -1.33
C LEU A 131 -3.14 11.98 0.06
N ARG A 132 -2.18 11.32 0.72
CA ARG A 132 -2.41 10.63 2.00
C ARG A 132 -2.61 11.57 3.18
N ILE A 133 -1.99 12.74 3.20
CA ILE A 133 -2.19 13.71 4.29
C ILE A 133 -3.58 14.35 4.18
N PHE A 134 -4.05 14.67 2.97
CA PHE A 134 -5.42 15.13 2.77
C PHE A 134 -6.47 14.01 2.99
N ASP A 135 -6.19 12.75 2.64
CA ASP A 135 -7.04 11.60 2.99
C ASP A 135 -7.27 11.51 4.51
N VAL A 136 -6.19 11.67 5.31
CA VAL A 136 -6.24 11.65 6.79
C VAL A 136 -7.02 12.83 7.35
N ILE A 137 -6.69 14.06 6.91
CA ILE A 137 -7.40 15.27 7.36
C ILE A 137 -8.90 15.16 7.04
N LEU A 138 -9.27 14.69 5.85
CA LEU A 138 -10.68 14.50 5.50
C LEU A 138 -11.34 13.44 6.39
N LYS A 139 -10.72 12.26 6.57
CA LYS A 139 -11.26 11.20 7.43
C LYS A 139 -11.53 11.70 8.84
N ASP A 140 -10.65 12.52 9.40
CA ASP A 140 -10.83 13.05 10.74
C ASP A 140 -11.89 14.17 10.81
N ILE A 141 -12.01 15.01 9.78
CA ILE A 141 -13.13 15.95 9.62
C ILE A 141 -14.46 15.19 9.64
N LEU A 142 -14.58 14.10 8.87
CA LEU A 142 -15.82 13.30 8.85
C LEU A 142 -16.07 12.58 10.18
N SER A 143 -15.02 12.03 10.79
CA SER A 143 -15.08 11.40 12.12
C SER A 143 -15.51 12.37 13.22
N TYR A 144 -15.13 13.65 13.12
CA TYR A 144 -15.58 14.69 14.03
C TYR A 144 -17.00 15.18 13.68
N ALA A 145 -17.29 15.44 12.40
CA ALA A 145 -18.59 15.91 11.93
C ALA A 145 -19.74 14.95 12.28
N SER A 146 -19.45 13.64 12.32
CA SER A 146 -20.38 12.57 12.76
C SER A 146 -20.73 12.64 14.26
N ARG A 147 -19.92 13.31 15.11
CA ARG A 147 -20.14 13.42 16.56
C ARG A 147 -21.17 14.51 16.87
N THR A 148 -22.44 14.17 16.67
CA THR A 148 -23.55 15.14 16.82
C THR A 148 -23.92 15.47 18.27
N GLY A 149 -23.50 14.64 19.25
CA GLY A 149 -23.99 14.72 20.64
C GLY A 149 -25.45 14.27 20.82
N LYS A 150 -26.12 13.84 19.74
CA LYS A 150 -27.50 13.37 19.71
C LYS A 150 -27.58 11.87 19.42
N TYR A 151 -28.79 11.31 19.52
CA TYR A 151 -29.09 9.91 19.22
C TYR A 151 -30.34 9.78 18.33
N GLY A 152 -30.58 8.58 17.79
CA GLY A 152 -31.81 8.25 17.06
C GLY A 152 -32.05 9.11 15.80
N SER A 153 -33.29 9.55 15.61
CA SER A 153 -33.71 10.37 14.46
C SER A 153 -33.09 11.77 14.45
N GLU A 154 -32.84 12.39 15.60
CA GLU A 154 -32.18 13.71 15.63
C GLU A 154 -30.70 13.64 15.24
N HIS A 155 -30.02 12.56 15.61
CA HIS A 155 -28.65 12.28 15.13
C HIS A 155 -28.61 12.12 13.62
N LEU A 156 -29.59 11.38 13.07
CA LEU A 156 -29.73 11.16 11.63
C LEU A 156 -29.91 12.48 10.88
N ALA A 157 -30.88 13.31 11.27
CA ALA A 157 -31.16 14.58 10.61
C ALA A 157 -29.96 15.56 10.61
N VAL A 158 -29.16 15.57 11.69
CA VAL A 158 -27.93 16.38 11.75
C VAL A 158 -26.82 15.82 10.85
N ILE A 159 -26.73 14.50 10.67
CA ILE A 159 -25.81 13.88 9.71
C ILE A 159 -26.26 14.14 8.27
N GLU A 160 -27.55 14.02 7.98
CA GLU A 160 -28.13 14.24 6.64
C GLU A 160 -27.92 15.68 6.17
N GLU A 161 -28.13 16.68 7.03
CA GLU A 161 -27.87 18.08 6.68
C GLU A 161 -26.38 18.37 6.44
N LYS A 162 -25.47 17.80 7.24
CA LYS A 162 -24.02 17.93 6.99
C LYS A 162 -23.60 17.26 5.69
N ILE A 163 -24.19 16.11 5.34
CA ILE A 163 -23.98 15.43 4.06
C ILE A 163 -24.52 16.30 2.91
N ARG A 164 -25.69 16.92 3.06
CA ARG A 164 -26.26 17.84 2.06
C ARG A 164 -25.30 19.00 1.77
N ILE A 165 -24.79 19.66 2.81
CA ILE A 165 -23.84 20.77 2.71
C ILE A 165 -22.52 20.34 2.06
N LEU A 166 -21.98 19.17 2.47
CA LEU A 166 -20.76 18.62 1.89
C LEU A 166 -20.93 18.25 0.40
N ASN A 167 -22.07 17.69 0.01
CA ASN A 167 -22.38 17.34 -1.38
C ASN A 167 -22.60 18.58 -2.25
N GLU A 168 -23.27 19.61 -1.72
CA GLU A 168 -23.41 20.90 -2.38
C GLU A 168 -22.05 21.59 -2.61
N HIS A 169 -21.08 21.39 -1.71
CA HIS A 169 -19.70 21.82 -1.90
C HIS A 169 -18.94 20.95 -2.92
N CYS A 170 -19.12 19.62 -2.91
CA CYS A 170 -18.55 18.72 -3.92
C CYS A 170 -18.98 19.12 -5.34
N GLU A 171 -20.27 19.26 -5.57
CA GLU A 171 -20.85 19.59 -6.88
C GLU A 171 -20.22 20.86 -7.47
N LYS A 172 -20.06 21.90 -6.64
CA LYS A 172 -19.46 23.19 -7.00
C LYS A 172 -17.93 23.17 -7.21
N THR A 173 -17.21 22.16 -6.70
CA THR A 173 -15.72 22.16 -6.70
C THR A 173 -15.09 21.02 -7.47
N VAL A 174 -15.61 19.79 -7.35
CA VAL A 174 -15.05 18.56 -7.92
C VAL A 174 -16.06 17.76 -8.76
N GLY A 175 -17.34 18.14 -8.71
CA GLY A 175 -18.45 17.52 -9.41
C GLY A 175 -18.96 16.23 -8.75
N GLU A 176 -20.06 15.70 -9.29
CA GLU A 176 -20.85 14.56 -8.79
C GLU A 176 -20.08 13.25 -8.54
N ARG A 177 -18.85 13.12 -9.07
CA ARG A 177 -18.03 11.90 -8.99
C ARG A 177 -17.49 11.60 -7.59
N PHE A 178 -17.58 12.56 -6.68
CA PHE A 178 -17.17 12.41 -5.29
C PHE A 178 -18.27 12.99 -4.41
N PHE A 179 -18.85 12.15 -3.56
CA PHE A 179 -19.99 12.51 -2.71
C PHE A 179 -19.87 11.84 -1.35
N PHE A 180 -20.66 12.30 -0.40
CA PHE A 180 -20.76 11.78 0.95
C PHE A 180 -22.10 11.08 1.14
N GLN A 181 -22.07 10.02 1.93
CA GLN A 181 -23.24 9.22 2.28
C GLN A 181 -23.16 8.80 3.75
N ILE A 182 -24.27 8.26 4.27
CA ILE A 182 -24.30 7.65 5.59
C ILE A 182 -23.72 6.25 5.48
N ASP A 183 -22.65 5.98 6.22
CA ASP A 183 -22.18 4.63 6.50
C ASP A 183 -22.76 4.16 7.85
N SER A 184 -23.01 2.86 7.96
CA SER A 184 -23.73 2.25 9.10
C SER A 184 -22.97 1.05 9.63
N ASP A 185 -22.01 1.32 10.50
CA ASP A 185 -21.07 0.34 11.06
C ASP A 185 -21.41 0.06 12.52
N ASP A 186 -21.62 -1.22 12.86
CA ASP A 186 -22.05 -1.73 14.18
C ASP A 186 -23.00 -0.80 14.98
N LYS A 187 -24.12 -0.44 14.34
CA LYS A 187 -25.22 0.42 14.85
C LYS A 187 -24.89 1.91 14.95
N ASN A 188 -23.66 2.33 14.73
CA ASN A 188 -23.30 3.75 14.63
C ASN A 188 -23.49 4.25 13.20
N LYS A 189 -24.04 5.46 13.05
CA LYS A 189 -24.14 6.13 11.75
C LYS A 189 -23.03 7.18 11.64
N THR A 190 -22.29 7.16 10.54
CA THR A 190 -21.18 8.06 10.30
C THR A 190 -21.21 8.62 8.88
N ILE A 191 -20.51 9.72 8.66
CA ILE A 191 -20.35 10.29 7.32
C ILE A 191 -19.15 9.61 6.66
N ALA A 192 -19.36 8.97 5.50
CA ALA A 192 -18.29 8.41 4.68
C ALA A 192 -18.24 9.07 3.30
N SER A 193 -17.02 9.22 2.76
CA SER A 193 -16.79 9.67 1.38
C SER A 193 -16.83 8.50 0.40
N HIS A 194 -17.66 8.59 -0.62
CA HIS A 194 -17.70 7.66 -1.74
C HIS A 194 -16.89 8.21 -2.94
N GLY A 195 -16.01 7.38 -3.49
CA GLY A 195 -15.02 7.78 -4.49
C GLY A 195 -13.67 8.15 -3.89
N LYS A 196 -12.76 8.70 -4.72
CA LYS A 196 -11.42 9.16 -4.30
C LYS A 196 -11.07 10.46 -5.01
N LEU A 197 -10.63 11.46 -4.26
CA LEU A 197 -10.12 12.72 -4.82
C LEU A 197 -8.73 12.48 -5.42
N SER A 198 -8.54 12.84 -6.69
CA SER A 198 -7.21 12.89 -7.29
C SER A 198 -6.42 14.11 -6.78
N GLY A 199 -5.10 14.14 -7.00
CA GLY A 199 -4.24 15.19 -6.47
C GLY A 199 -4.58 16.61 -6.93
N HIS A 200 -5.34 16.77 -8.03
CA HIS A 200 -5.90 18.05 -8.46
C HIS A 200 -7.26 18.34 -7.82
N LEU A 201 -8.12 17.32 -7.70
CA LEU A 201 -9.44 17.46 -7.06
C LEU A 201 -9.30 17.80 -5.57
N GLN A 202 -8.25 17.34 -4.88
CA GLN A 202 -7.97 17.75 -3.50
C GLN A 202 -7.71 19.27 -3.36
N ASP A 203 -7.06 19.92 -4.35
CA ASP A 203 -6.84 21.37 -4.32
C ASP A 203 -8.15 22.15 -4.47
N LEU A 204 -9.02 21.67 -5.38
CA LEU A 204 -10.34 22.25 -5.63
C LEU A 204 -11.30 22.00 -4.47
N PHE A 205 -11.20 20.84 -3.81
CA PHE A 205 -12.05 20.49 -2.69
C PHE A 205 -11.70 21.28 -1.42
N PHE A 206 -10.42 21.40 -1.08
CA PHE A 206 -9.95 22.14 0.10
C PHE A 206 -9.74 23.64 -0.16
N VAL A 207 -10.51 24.26 -1.06
CA VAL A 207 -10.53 25.73 -1.26
C VAL A 207 -10.96 26.46 0.01
N ASP A 208 -10.69 27.77 0.05
CA ASP A 208 -10.92 28.59 1.25
C ASP A 208 -12.42 28.72 1.61
N SER A 209 -13.31 28.45 0.66
CA SER A 209 -14.76 28.36 0.83
C SER A 209 -15.27 26.99 1.30
N PHE A 210 -14.40 26.04 1.69
CA PHE A 210 -14.85 24.78 2.29
C PHE A 210 -15.68 25.04 3.57
N PRO A 211 -16.83 24.35 3.74
CA PRO A 211 -17.82 24.65 4.79
C PRO A 211 -17.42 24.11 6.18
N TYR A 212 -16.28 24.54 6.72
CA TYR A 212 -15.77 24.09 8.02
C TYR A 212 -16.75 24.39 9.16
N ASN A 213 -17.30 25.60 9.20
CA ASN A 213 -18.16 26.09 10.29
C ASN A 213 -19.56 25.46 10.28
N ASP A 214 -20.00 24.98 9.12
CA ASP A 214 -21.34 24.41 8.93
C ASP A 214 -21.38 22.93 9.35
N ILE A 215 -20.22 22.26 9.41
CA ILE A 215 -20.10 20.83 9.74
C ILE A 215 -19.30 20.53 11.03
N LEU A 216 -18.53 21.50 11.54
CA LEU A 216 -17.74 21.43 12.79
C LEU A 216 -18.10 22.57 13.74
N SER A 217 -17.72 22.49 15.02
CA SER A 217 -17.78 23.62 15.95
C SER A 217 -16.70 24.67 15.62
N ASP A 218 -16.95 25.96 15.92
CA ASP A 218 -16.06 27.07 15.54
C ASP A 218 -14.58 26.88 15.94
N GLU A 219 -14.32 26.35 17.14
CA GLU A 219 -12.96 26.10 17.64
C GLU A 219 -12.21 25.07 16.77
N ILE A 220 -12.89 23.98 16.42
CA ILE A 220 -12.35 22.90 15.60
C ILE A 220 -12.30 23.33 14.14
N ALA A 221 -13.34 23.98 13.61
CA ALA A 221 -13.36 24.58 12.28
C ALA A 221 -12.15 25.51 12.05
N LYS A 222 -11.83 26.36 13.03
CA LYS A 222 -10.65 27.23 13.02
C LYS A 222 -9.34 26.42 13.05
N ALA A 223 -9.24 25.42 13.92
CA ALA A 223 -8.02 24.62 14.06
C ALA A 223 -7.73 23.78 12.81
N VAL A 224 -8.74 23.08 12.26
CA VAL A 224 -8.62 22.33 11.00
C VAL A 224 -8.24 23.23 9.83
N ARG A 225 -8.88 24.41 9.71
CA ARG A 225 -8.55 25.40 8.66
C ARG A 225 -7.08 25.84 8.77
N SER A 226 -6.54 25.98 9.99
CA SER A 226 -5.13 26.28 10.23
C SER A 226 -4.22 25.15 9.74
N VAL A 227 -4.49 23.90 10.15
CA VAL A 227 -3.76 22.68 9.71
C VAL A 227 -3.73 22.54 8.18
N VAL A 228 -4.88 22.71 7.51
CA VAL A 228 -4.98 22.65 6.05
C VAL A 228 -4.16 23.76 5.40
N ASN A 229 -4.20 24.98 5.93
CA ASN A 229 -3.43 26.10 5.40
C ASN A 229 -1.91 25.92 5.62
N LYS A 230 -1.48 25.38 6.77
CA LYS A 230 -0.08 25.01 7.02
C LYS A 230 0.40 23.93 6.06
N PHE A 231 -0.42 22.92 5.76
CA PHE A 231 -0.04 21.93 4.75
C PHE A 231 0.03 22.53 3.34
N LYS A 232 -0.88 23.45 2.96
CA LYS A 232 -0.77 24.24 1.72
C LYS A 232 0.48 25.13 1.68
N GLU A 233 0.94 25.69 2.81
CA GLU A 233 2.20 26.44 2.90
C GLU A 233 3.41 25.54 2.55
N ILE A 234 3.48 24.34 3.13
CA ILE A 234 4.50 23.33 2.81
C ILE A 234 4.44 22.95 1.32
N LEU A 235 3.26 22.62 0.79
CA LEU A 235 3.11 22.24 -0.62
C LEU A 235 3.53 23.36 -1.59
N ARG A 236 3.34 24.63 -1.24
CA ARG A 236 3.83 25.77 -2.02
C ARG A 236 5.36 25.84 -2.00
N GLU A 237 5.99 25.79 -0.83
CA GLU A 237 7.46 25.81 -0.68
C GLU A 237 8.15 24.63 -1.40
N LEU A 238 7.48 23.47 -1.49
CA LEU A 238 7.95 22.32 -2.27
C LEU A 238 7.84 22.48 -3.79
N SER A 239 7.02 23.42 -4.27
CA SER A 239 6.66 23.60 -5.69
C SER A 239 7.36 24.77 -6.39
N HIS A 240 7.98 25.67 -5.63
CA HIS A 240 8.57 26.89 -6.18
C HIS A 240 10.03 26.66 -6.63
N ASN A 241 10.28 26.77 -7.94
CA ASN A 241 11.59 26.66 -8.58
C ASN A 241 12.55 27.86 -8.28
N THR A 242 12.25 28.67 -7.26
CA THR A 242 13.07 29.81 -6.82
C THR A 242 14.05 29.39 -5.73
N VAL A 243 15.01 30.26 -5.40
CA VAL A 243 15.93 30.04 -4.27
C VAL A 243 15.13 29.88 -2.98
N LYS A 244 15.05 28.65 -2.46
CA LYS A 244 14.37 28.31 -1.20
C LYS A 244 14.99 29.08 -0.04
N GLN A 245 14.15 29.55 0.88
CA GLN A 245 14.64 30.24 2.06
C GLN A 245 15.09 29.22 3.11
N LYS A 246 16.40 29.10 3.32
CA LYS A 246 17.00 28.08 4.19
C LYS A 246 16.33 28.07 5.57
N GLY A 247 15.73 26.93 5.92
CA GLY A 247 15.02 26.72 7.19
C GLY A 247 13.52 27.07 7.20
N VAL A 248 12.97 27.72 6.17
CA VAL A 248 11.51 27.99 6.09
C VAL A 248 10.72 26.69 6.01
N LEU A 249 11.13 25.74 5.15
CA LEU A 249 10.51 24.42 5.07
C LEU A 249 10.56 23.66 6.42
N LYS A 250 11.68 23.75 7.16
CA LYS A 250 11.80 23.18 8.53
C LYS A 250 10.79 23.80 9.48
N LYS A 251 10.72 25.14 9.52
CA LYS A 251 9.77 25.86 10.37
C LYS A 251 8.32 25.46 10.06
N LEU A 252 7.93 25.47 8.78
CA LEU A 252 6.58 25.10 8.35
C LEU A 252 6.24 23.65 8.70
N SER A 253 7.17 22.72 8.51
CA SER A 253 7.03 21.30 8.91
C SER A 253 6.76 21.12 10.41
N LEU A 254 7.53 21.80 11.27
CA LEU A 254 7.37 21.73 12.72
C LEU A 254 6.06 22.37 13.18
N GLU A 255 5.71 23.56 12.64
CA GLU A 255 4.44 24.24 12.89
C GLU A 255 3.24 23.35 12.47
N PHE A 256 3.30 22.72 11.30
CA PHE A 256 2.24 21.83 10.80
C PHE A 256 1.98 20.63 11.74
N VAL A 257 3.02 19.90 12.17
CA VAL A 257 2.82 18.75 13.06
C VAL A 257 2.34 19.19 14.44
N LYS A 258 2.82 20.34 14.93
CA LYS A 258 2.34 20.95 16.19
C LYS A 258 0.86 21.33 16.12
N GLU A 259 0.43 22.04 15.08
CA GLU A 259 -0.97 22.40 14.86
C GLU A 259 -1.84 21.15 14.62
N PHE A 260 -1.37 20.17 13.86
CA PHE A 260 -2.09 18.90 13.63
C PHE A 260 -2.42 18.21 14.95
N ARG A 261 -1.42 18.04 15.84
CA ARG A 261 -1.62 17.45 17.18
C ARG A 261 -2.52 18.28 18.09
N GLN A 262 -2.53 19.60 17.94
CA GLN A 262 -3.34 20.51 18.75
C GLN A 262 -4.77 20.71 18.22
N SER A 263 -5.10 20.18 17.04
CA SER A 263 -6.35 20.47 16.33
C SER A 263 -7.62 19.78 16.84
N GLY A 264 -7.50 18.76 17.70
CA GLY A 264 -8.64 17.93 18.13
C GLY A 264 -9.11 16.89 17.11
N LEU A 265 -8.42 16.76 15.96
CA LEU A 265 -8.52 15.62 15.05
C LEU A 265 -7.89 14.35 15.67
N GLN A 266 -7.76 13.24 14.93
CA GLN A 266 -7.12 12.05 15.49
C GLN A 266 -5.63 12.31 15.66
N THR A 267 -5.11 12.08 16.87
CA THR A 267 -3.71 12.35 17.23
C THR A 267 -2.73 11.34 16.63
N THR A 268 -3.21 10.35 15.88
CA THR A 268 -2.45 9.28 15.21
C THR A 268 -1.68 9.84 14.02
N VAL A 269 -0.47 10.33 14.28
CA VAL A 269 0.47 10.77 13.24
C VAL A 269 0.85 9.61 12.32
N THR A 270 0.50 9.71 11.04
CA THR A 270 0.83 8.71 10.03
C THR A 270 2.27 8.84 9.53
N PRO A 271 2.85 7.82 8.87
CA PRO A 271 4.23 7.89 8.38
C PRO A 271 4.50 9.09 7.47
N TYR A 272 3.55 9.51 6.62
CA TYR A 272 3.70 10.70 5.80
C TYR A 272 3.72 12.00 6.64
N ILE A 273 2.88 12.14 7.66
CA ILE A 273 2.89 13.31 8.56
C ILE A 273 4.21 13.35 9.36
N HIS A 274 4.71 12.20 9.80
CA HIS A 274 6.03 12.09 10.45
C HIS A 274 7.19 12.48 9.51
N ILE A 275 7.17 12.01 8.26
CA ILE A 275 8.18 12.40 7.25
C ILE A 275 8.14 13.91 6.99
N VAL A 276 6.95 14.53 6.93
CA VAL A 276 6.83 16.00 6.90
C VAL A 276 7.51 16.62 8.12
N GLY A 277 7.21 16.13 9.33
CA GLY A 277 7.66 16.71 10.60
C GLY A 277 9.15 16.56 10.94
N ASN A 278 9.83 15.52 10.46
CA ASN A 278 11.24 15.23 10.81
C ASN A 278 12.20 15.21 9.62
N HIS A 279 11.77 14.78 8.42
CA HIS A 279 12.69 14.47 7.32
C HIS A 279 12.56 15.39 6.12
N LEU A 280 11.38 15.93 5.81
CA LEU A 280 11.09 16.67 4.58
C LEU A 280 12.04 17.87 4.34
N PHE A 281 12.47 18.52 5.40
CA PHE A 281 13.43 19.64 5.36
C PHE A 281 14.90 19.20 5.38
N GLU A 282 15.21 17.93 5.66
CA GLU A 282 16.58 17.39 5.56
C GLU A 282 16.97 17.13 4.09
N PHE A 283 15.98 17.01 3.19
CA PHE A 283 16.17 16.96 1.75
C PHE A 283 16.51 18.36 1.14
N ASP A 284 17.17 19.25 1.89
CA ASP A 284 17.65 20.57 1.41
C ASP A 284 18.75 20.42 0.33
N GLU A 285 19.43 19.26 0.25
CA GLU A 285 20.33 18.92 -0.87
C GLU A 285 19.59 18.74 -2.21
N PHE A 286 18.25 18.66 -2.19
CA PHE A 286 17.42 18.50 -3.38
C PHE A 286 16.84 19.86 -3.80
N ASN A 287 17.56 20.52 -4.71
CA ASN A 287 17.21 21.81 -5.32
C ASN A 287 15.69 21.97 -5.53
N ASN A 288 15.04 20.96 -6.12
CA ASN A 288 13.58 20.87 -6.15
C ASN A 288 13.08 19.47 -5.75
N LEU A 289 12.34 19.38 -4.63
CA LEU A 289 11.59 18.17 -4.27
C LEU A 289 10.34 18.00 -5.17
N GLY A 290 9.85 19.09 -5.76
CA GLY A 290 8.79 19.05 -6.76
C GLY A 290 9.14 18.21 -7.99
N ASP A 291 10.43 18.11 -8.36
CA ASP A 291 10.87 17.31 -9.51
C ASP A 291 10.74 15.79 -9.27
N PHE A 292 10.65 15.36 -7.99
CA PHE A 292 10.49 13.95 -7.60
C PHE A 292 9.02 13.53 -7.44
N ASN A 293 8.07 14.32 -7.97
CA ASN A 293 6.67 13.92 -8.01
C ASN A 293 6.43 12.79 -9.04
N MET A 294 5.64 11.79 -8.67
CA MET A 294 5.38 10.63 -9.53
C MET A 294 4.32 10.86 -10.62
N GLN A 295 3.80 12.08 -10.78
CA GLN A 295 2.70 12.37 -11.72
C GLN A 295 3.06 12.06 -13.18
N GLY A 296 4.34 12.13 -13.55
CA GLY A 296 4.81 11.72 -14.89
C GLY A 296 4.61 10.23 -15.15
N VAL A 297 4.81 9.37 -14.14
CA VAL A 297 4.58 7.93 -14.26
C VAL A 297 3.09 7.62 -14.32
N GLU A 298 2.26 8.25 -13.49
CA GLU A 298 0.80 8.02 -13.55
C GLU A 298 0.18 8.48 -14.87
N LYS A 299 0.61 9.63 -15.40
CA LYS A 299 0.22 10.08 -16.75
C LYS A 299 0.66 9.09 -17.84
N ASN A 300 1.83 8.46 -17.68
CA ASN A 300 2.29 7.41 -18.59
C ASN A 300 1.49 6.10 -18.41
N ASN A 301 1.05 5.75 -17.20
CA ASN A 301 0.15 4.62 -16.95
C ASN A 301 -1.22 4.83 -17.61
N ASP A 302 -1.78 6.04 -17.53
CA ASP A 302 -3.01 6.45 -18.23
C ASP A 302 -2.86 6.37 -19.75
N VAL A 303 -1.75 6.90 -20.29
CA VAL A 303 -1.45 6.87 -21.73
C VAL A 303 -1.21 5.44 -22.22
N LEU A 304 -0.44 4.63 -21.49
CA LEU A 304 -0.20 3.23 -21.82
C LEU A 304 -1.50 2.42 -21.80
N SER A 305 -2.33 2.60 -20.78
CA SER A 305 -3.66 1.98 -20.70
C SER A 305 -4.53 2.38 -21.90
N ARG A 306 -4.60 3.68 -22.22
CA ARG A 306 -5.36 4.19 -23.36
C ARG A 306 -4.84 3.65 -24.69
N LEU A 307 -3.52 3.64 -24.90
CA LEU A 307 -2.90 3.13 -26.12
C LEU A 307 -3.11 1.62 -26.26
N TYR A 308 -2.92 0.85 -25.19
CA TYR A 308 -3.18 -0.59 -25.17
C TYR A 308 -4.63 -0.88 -25.54
N PHE A 309 -5.62 -0.29 -24.85
CA PHE A 309 -7.03 -0.59 -25.11
C PHE A 309 -7.55 -0.05 -26.46
N SER A 310 -7.00 1.05 -26.99
CA SER A 310 -7.38 1.57 -28.31
C SER A 310 -6.64 0.90 -29.49
N SER A 311 -5.44 0.35 -29.28
CA SER A 311 -4.71 -0.41 -30.32
C SER A 311 -5.12 -1.88 -30.37
N THR A 312 -5.42 -2.50 -29.23
CA THR A 312 -5.88 -3.90 -29.17
C THR A 312 -7.33 -4.08 -29.61
N ASN A 313 -8.16 -3.03 -29.64
CA ASN A 313 -9.54 -3.15 -30.13
C ASN A 313 -10.09 -1.83 -30.71
N PRO A 314 -10.07 -1.64 -32.06
CA PRO A 314 -10.64 -0.45 -32.67
C PRO A 314 -12.18 -0.36 -32.65
N ALA A 315 -12.92 -1.44 -32.32
CA ALA A 315 -14.35 -1.48 -32.63
C ALA A 315 -15.30 -2.40 -31.81
N LYS A 316 -14.87 -3.53 -31.22
CA LYS A 316 -15.85 -4.64 -31.03
C LYS A 316 -16.56 -4.81 -29.68
N ASN A 317 -15.91 -4.71 -28.51
CA ASN A 317 -16.67 -4.80 -27.24
C ASN A 317 -15.89 -4.21 -26.02
N PRO A 318 -16.22 -2.99 -25.56
CA PRO A 318 -15.61 -2.40 -24.35
C PRO A 318 -15.90 -3.20 -23.07
N LEU A 319 -17.09 -3.82 -22.96
CA LEU A 319 -17.50 -4.60 -21.79
C LEU A 319 -16.62 -5.84 -21.63
N LEU A 320 -16.35 -6.56 -22.72
CA LEU A 320 -15.46 -7.72 -22.75
C LEU A 320 -14.03 -7.33 -22.33
N THR A 321 -13.54 -6.18 -22.78
CA THR A 321 -12.21 -5.68 -22.38
C THR A 321 -12.15 -5.26 -20.91
N MET A 322 -13.24 -4.71 -20.34
CA MET A 322 -13.35 -4.50 -18.89
C MET A 322 -13.40 -5.83 -18.12
N LEU A 323 -14.14 -6.83 -18.63
CA LEU A 323 -14.20 -8.18 -18.06
C LEU A 323 -12.82 -8.83 -18.06
N GLN A 324 -12.08 -8.77 -19.16
CA GLN A 324 -10.70 -9.27 -19.30
C GLN A 324 -9.70 -8.54 -18.38
N LYS A 325 -9.93 -7.25 -18.06
CA LYS A 325 -9.14 -6.54 -17.05
C LYS A 325 -9.48 -7.02 -15.63
N LEU A 326 -10.76 -7.16 -15.30
CA LEU A 326 -11.20 -7.70 -14.01
C LEU A 326 -10.63 -9.11 -13.80
N TYR A 327 -10.81 -9.96 -14.81
CA TYR A 327 -10.28 -11.32 -14.91
C TYR A 327 -8.78 -11.39 -14.61
N ARG A 328 -7.93 -10.62 -15.31
CA ARG A 328 -6.47 -10.60 -15.03
C ARG A 328 -6.11 -10.06 -13.65
N MET A 329 -6.88 -9.12 -13.09
CA MET A 329 -6.67 -8.67 -11.71
C MET A 329 -7.08 -9.74 -10.69
N LEU A 330 -7.99 -10.65 -11.05
CA LEU A 330 -8.40 -11.78 -10.24
C LEU A 330 -7.42 -12.97 -10.38
N GLU A 331 -6.96 -13.30 -11.59
CA GLU A 331 -5.90 -14.30 -11.83
C GLU A 331 -4.65 -14.06 -10.96
N MET A 332 -4.23 -12.79 -10.82
CA MET A 332 -3.07 -12.42 -9.99
C MET A 332 -3.33 -12.48 -8.47
N ASN A 333 -4.60 -12.62 -8.04
CA ASN A 333 -5.00 -12.66 -6.63
C ASN A 333 -5.41 -14.08 -6.17
N PHE A 334 -5.89 -14.94 -7.09
CA PHE A 334 -6.26 -16.33 -6.77
C PHE A 334 -5.03 -17.23 -6.65
N GLN A 335 -4.75 -17.69 -5.43
CA GLN A 335 -3.69 -18.65 -5.16
C GLN A 335 -4.09 -20.08 -5.57
N ASP A 336 -5.37 -20.44 -5.41
CA ASP A 336 -5.91 -21.72 -5.86
C ASP A 336 -5.99 -21.78 -7.40
N GLU A 337 -5.62 -22.94 -7.95
CA GLU A 337 -5.68 -23.26 -9.38
C GLU A 337 -7.10 -23.53 -9.85
N LYS A 338 -7.94 -24.16 -9.02
CA LYS A 338 -9.35 -24.44 -9.36
C LYS A 338 -10.16 -23.15 -9.51
N GLU A 339 -9.91 -22.15 -8.67
CA GLU A 339 -10.56 -20.83 -8.80
C GLU A 339 -10.13 -20.10 -10.08
N ARG A 340 -8.85 -20.20 -10.48
CA ARG A 340 -8.36 -19.67 -11.76
C ARG A 340 -9.06 -20.33 -12.94
N ASP A 341 -9.12 -21.67 -12.98
CA ASP A 341 -9.71 -22.41 -14.11
C ASP A 341 -11.24 -22.21 -14.23
N ALA A 342 -11.98 -22.20 -13.12
CA ALA A 342 -13.41 -21.91 -13.13
C ALA A 342 -13.70 -20.50 -13.66
N MET A 343 -12.91 -19.51 -13.22
CA MET A 343 -13.02 -18.13 -13.69
C MET A 343 -12.56 -17.98 -15.15
N ALA A 344 -11.56 -18.75 -15.61
CA ALA A 344 -11.08 -18.76 -16.99
C ALA A 344 -12.17 -19.26 -17.96
N LYS A 345 -12.85 -20.34 -17.56
CA LYS A 345 -14.00 -20.92 -18.26
C LYS A 345 -15.12 -19.89 -18.39
N PHE A 346 -15.50 -19.23 -17.28
CA PHE A 346 -16.48 -18.13 -17.31
C PHE A 346 -16.07 -16.98 -18.25
N ALA A 347 -14.81 -16.55 -18.21
CA ALA A 347 -14.32 -15.46 -19.06
C ALA A 347 -14.34 -15.79 -20.57
N HIS A 348 -14.40 -17.09 -20.93
CA HIS A 348 -14.53 -17.57 -22.30
C HIS A 348 -15.98 -17.85 -22.72
N THR A 349 -16.83 -18.35 -21.81
CA THR A 349 -18.23 -18.76 -22.13
C THR A 349 -19.28 -17.70 -21.82
N GLY A 350 -19.03 -16.83 -20.84
CA GLY A 350 -20.04 -15.96 -20.23
C GLY A 350 -20.99 -16.67 -19.26
N VAL A 351 -20.74 -17.94 -18.92
CA VAL A 351 -21.59 -18.78 -18.04
C VAL A 351 -20.78 -19.24 -16.83
N TYR A 352 -21.24 -18.87 -15.61
CA TYR A 352 -20.54 -19.17 -14.35
C TYR A 352 -21.07 -20.47 -13.74
N ASP A 353 -20.73 -21.60 -14.39
CA ASP A 353 -21.08 -22.92 -13.88
C ASP A 353 -20.17 -23.26 -12.68
N ILE A 354 -20.62 -22.90 -11.47
CA ILE A 354 -20.22 -23.67 -10.28
C ILE A 354 -20.86 -25.03 -10.43
N VAL A 355 -20.08 -26.01 -10.90
CA VAL A 355 -20.40 -27.40 -10.64
C VAL A 355 -20.13 -27.60 -9.16
N GLU A 356 -21.19 -27.62 -8.36
CA GLU A 356 -21.13 -28.20 -7.02
C GLU A 356 -20.85 -29.69 -7.21
N GLU A 357 -19.56 -30.07 -7.17
CA GLU A 357 -19.14 -31.47 -7.12
C GLU A 357 -19.73 -32.06 -5.84
N ASN A 358 -20.81 -32.85 -5.99
CA ASN A 358 -21.58 -33.38 -4.87
C ASN A 358 -20.68 -34.12 -3.87
N MET A 359 -20.38 -33.49 -2.74
CA MET A 359 -19.63 -34.06 -1.62
C MET A 359 -20.47 -35.08 -0.81
N SER A 360 -21.25 -35.92 -1.50
CA SER A 360 -22.22 -36.86 -0.92
C SER A 360 -21.95 -38.33 -1.28
N GLU A 361 -20.82 -38.64 -1.90
CA GLU A 361 -20.41 -40.03 -2.24
C GLU A 361 -19.08 -40.42 -1.57
N LEU A 362 -18.82 -39.90 -0.36
CA LEU A 362 -17.63 -40.23 0.45
C LEU A 362 -17.92 -40.32 1.96
N GLU A 363 -19.19 -40.50 2.36
CA GLU A 363 -19.60 -40.82 3.73
C GLU A 363 -20.38 -42.16 3.78
N SER A 364 -19.64 -43.27 3.68
CA SER A 364 -20.10 -44.59 4.12
C SER A 364 -18.92 -45.38 4.70
N ASP A 365 -19.10 -45.93 5.91
CA ASP A 365 -18.19 -46.79 6.70
C ASP A 365 -17.49 -46.15 7.92
N ILE A 366 -18.27 -45.45 8.76
CA ILE A 366 -18.05 -45.39 10.21
C ILE A 366 -19.38 -45.67 10.91
N GLU A 367 -19.50 -46.81 11.61
CA GLU A 367 -20.73 -47.16 12.35
C GLU A 367 -20.88 -46.34 13.65
N ASP A 368 -22.10 -45.88 13.91
CA ASP A 368 -22.43 -45.03 15.07
C ASP A 368 -22.71 -45.85 16.34
N HIS A 369 -21.77 -45.83 17.29
CA HIS A 369 -21.98 -46.34 18.65
C HIS A 369 -22.68 -45.31 19.55
N SER A 370 -24.00 -45.22 19.37
CA SER A 370 -24.89 -44.42 20.22
C SER A 370 -25.06 -44.99 21.65
N ILE A 371 -25.60 -44.16 22.55
CA ILE A 371 -25.27 -44.17 23.98
C ILE A 371 -26.34 -44.82 24.89
N LEU A 372 -25.91 -45.72 25.80
CA LEU A 372 -26.59 -46.22 27.04
C LEU A 372 -27.85 -47.11 26.86
N PRO A 373 -28.36 -47.82 27.91
CA PRO A 373 -27.86 -48.01 29.29
C PRO A 373 -27.83 -49.47 29.86
N ARG A 374 -26.85 -49.74 30.72
CA ARG A 374 -26.96 -50.39 32.06
C ARG A 374 -27.62 -51.80 32.23
N ASN A 375 -26.84 -52.69 32.87
CA ASN A 375 -27.15 -53.88 33.70
C ASN A 375 -26.97 -55.31 33.10
N LYS A 376 -26.11 -56.06 33.82
CA LYS A 376 -26.23 -57.48 34.26
C LYS A 376 -25.94 -58.66 33.30
N GLN A 377 -24.92 -59.40 33.74
CA GLN A 377 -24.85 -60.87 33.94
C GLN A 377 -24.54 -61.81 32.76
N ASP A 378 -23.34 -62.39 32.87
CA ASP A 378 -23.03 -63.84 32.85
C ASP A 378 -23.17 -64.67 31.55
N ASN A 379 -22.21 -65.61 31.40
CA ASN A 379 -22.25 -66.85 30.59
C ASN A 379 -22.19 -66.75 29.04
N THR A 380 -21.60 -67.68 28.28
CA THR A 380 -20.45 -68.62 28.43
C THR A 380 -20.01 -69.04 27.00
N GLU A 381 -18.94 -69.84 26.85
CA GLU A 381 -18.56 -70.62 25.63
C GLU A 381 -18.13 -69.76 24.40
N SER A 382 -16.93 -69.94 23.83
CA SER A 382 -16.42 -71.01 22.91
C SER A 382 -16.98 -70.88 21.47
N GLU A 383 -16.30 -71.28 20.39
CA GLU A 383 -15.19 -72.25 20.21
C GLU A 383 -14.33 -71.87 18.96
N GLU A 384 -13.12 -72.45 18.86
CA GLU A 384 -12.40 -72.95 17.64
C GLU A 384 -12.38 -72.14 16.30
N GLU A 385 -11.19 -71.77 15.76
CA GLU A 385 -10.42 -72.46 14.68
C GLU A 385 -10.42 -71.66 13.34
N ASN A 386 -9.50 -71.81 12.35
CA ASN A 386 -8.21 -72.53 12.28
C ASN A 386 -7.19 -71.85 11.32
N GLU A 387 -5.95 -72.35 11.34
CA GLU A 387 -4.83 -72.36 10.35
C GLU A 387 -4.79 -71.47 9.07
N GLY A 388 -3.57 -71.00 8.74
CA GLY A 388 -3.21 -70.40 7.45
C GLY A 388 -1.75 -69.93 7.36
N GLN A 389 -0.81 -70.80 6.99
CA GLN A 389 0.64 -70.52 6.93
C GLN A 389 1.17 -70.15 5.53
N SER A 390 2.44 -69.69 5.50
CA SER A 390 3.43 -69.77 4.41
C SER A 390 3.38 -68.75 3.26
N ASP A 391 4.51 -68.36 2.63
CA ASP A 391 5.88 -68.10 3.13
C ASP A 391 6.73 -67.38 2.04
N LEU A 392 7.97 -67.02 2.40
CA LEU A 392 9.15 -66.81 1.55
C LEU A 392 9.33 -65.53 0.72
N SER A 393 10.60 -65.15 0.64
CA SER A 393 11.19 -63.95 0.03
C SER A 393 12.20 -64.32 -1.08
N ILE A 394 12.58 -63.34 -1.91
CA ILE A 394 13.83 -63.17 -2.71
C ILE A 394 13.56 -61.94 -3.64
N SER A 395 14.33 -60.85 -3.80
CA SER A 395 15.70 -60.37 -3.48
C SER A 395 16.56 -60.15 -4.74
N GLU A 396 17.07 -58.91 -4.91
CA GLU A 396 18.29 -58.55 -5.69
C GLU A 396 18.17 -58.64 -7.25
N ASN A 397 18.92 -57.91 -8.10
CA ASN A 397 19.96 -56.87 -7.91
C ASN A 397 20.19 -55.96 -9.16
N GLU A 398 21.03 -54.90 -9.03
CA GLU A 398 21.96 -54.33 -10.06
C GLU A 398 21.38 -53.71 -11.37
N GLU A 399 22.10 -53.01 -12.29
CA GLU A 399 23.09 -51.88 -12.30
C GLU A 399 23.15 -51.36 -13.79
N GLU A 400 23.84 -50.31 -14.30
CA GLU A 400 24.87 -49.31 -13.90
C GLU A 400 24.81 -48.06 -14.88
N ASN A 401 25.75 -47.09 -14.77
CA ASN A 401 26.22 -46.12 -15.82
C ASN A 401 25.35 -44.89 -16.23
N GLN A 402 25.83 -43.63 -16.14
CA GLN A 402 26.84 -42.87 -16.96
C GLN A 402 26.29 -42.45 -18.35
N ASP A 403 26.51 -41.24 -18.88
CA ASP A 403 27.76 -40.45 -18.98
C ASP A 403 27.53 -38.89 -19.11
N GLU A 404 28.59 -38.11 -19.26
CA GLU A 404 28.62 -36.62 -19.31
C GLU A 404 28.39 -35.99 -20.71
N THR A 405 28.04 -34.70 -20.78
CA THR A 405 28.70 -33.68 -21.64
C THR A 405 28.15 -32.25 -21.47
N GLU A 406 29.04 -31.25 -21.53
CA GLU A 406 28.70 -29.82 -21.67
C GLU A 406 28.58 -29.39 -23.14
N SER A 407 27.73 -28.41 -23.46
CA SER A 407 27.98 -27.46 -24.55
C SER A 407 27.15 -26.18 -24.40
N ASP A 408 27.79 -25.03 -24.65
CA ASP A 408 27.23 -23.69 -24.45
C ASP A 408 27.09 -23.00 -25.83
N GLU A 409 25.86 -22.87 -26.35
CA GLU A 409 25.57 -22.10 -27.58
C GLU A 409 24.43 -21.09 -27.37
N SER A 410 24.72 -19.84 -27.73
CA SER A 410 23.85 -18.69 -27.45
C SER A 410 22.82 -18.43 -28.57
N LEU A 411 21.61 -18.98 -28.40
CA LEU A 411 20.52 -18.84 -29.38
C LEU A 411 19.85 -17.46 -29.35
N VAL A 412 20.28 -16.59 -30.28
CA VAL A 412 19.70 -15.26 -30.52
C VAL A 412 18.24 -15.36 -31.00
N TRP A 413 17.31 -14.79 -30.23
CA TRP A 413 15.88 -14.75 -30.56
C TRP A 413 15.55 -13.71 -31.64
N ALA A 414 15.13 -14.15 -32.82
CA ALA A 414 14.66 -13.31 -33.93
C ALA A 414 13.16 -13.57 -34.23
N PRO A 415 12.24 -12.61 -33.97
CA PRO A 415 10.80 -12.90 -33.85
C PRO A 415 9.96 -12.77 -35.14
N GLU A 416 10.55 -12.66 -36.33
CA GLU A 416 9.86 -12.07 -37.50
C GLU A 416 9.02 -13.04 -38.37
N ASN A 417 9.12 -14.36 -38.20
CA ASN A 417 8.56 -15.35 -39.15
C ASN A 417 7.22 -16.02 -38.75
N ARG A 418 6.46 -15.50 -37.77
CA ARG A 418 5.27 -16.22 -37.24
C ARG A 418 3.91 -15.89 -37.85
N PHE A 419 3.80 -14.94 -38.78
CA PHE A 419 2.53 -14.58 -39.43
C PHE A 419 2.70 -14.36 -40.95
N GLY A 420 2.40 -15.40 -41.73
CA GLY A 420 2.43 -15.39 -43.20
C GLY A 420 1.27 -14.60 -43.83
N THR A 421 1.15 -13.31 -43.50
CA THR A 421 0.09 -12.43 -44.02
C THR A 421 0.66 -11.49 -45.09
N PRO A 422 0.14 -11.48 -46.33
CA PRO A 422 0.68 -10.62 -47.38
C PRO A 422 0.44 -9.13 -47.05
N ILE A 423 1.50 -8.34 -47.09
CA ILE A 423 1.45 -6.91 -46.78
C ILE A 423 0.74 -6.17 -47.92
N LEU A 424 -0.54 -5.83 -47.72
CA LEU A 424 -1.25 -4.91 -48.61
C LEU A 424 -0.65 -3.50 -48.53
N PRO A 425 -0.50 -2.79 -49.67
CA PRO A 425 0.16 -1.49 -49.70
C PRO A 425 -0.61 -0.44 -48.90
N ARG A 426 0.09 0.28 -48.01
CA ARG A 426 -0.48 1.37 -47.22
C ARG A 426 -1.05 2.48 -48.12
N THR A 427 -2.36 2.62 -48.13
CA THR A 427 -3.03 3.79 -48.72
C THR A 427 -2.66 5.06 -47.92
N GLN A 428 -2.17 6.08 -48.62
CA GLN A 428 -1.81 7.35 -47.99
C GLN A 428 -3.06 8.18 -47.67
N ASN A 429 -2.94 9.07 -46.68
CA ASN A 429 -3.95 10.03 -46.19
C ASN A 429 -5.09 9.45 -45.32
N ARG A 430 -4.90 9.45 -44.00
CA ARG A 430 -6.01 9.46 -43.01
C ARG A 430 -5.91 10.56 -41.94
N PHE A 431 -4.93 11.46 -42.03
CA PHE A 431 -4.69 12.55 -41.08
C PHE A 431 -4.86 13.95 -41.71
N LYS A 432 -6.10 14.26 -42.16
CA LYS A 432 -6.47 15.60 -42.69
C LYS A 432 -7.86 16.06 -42.20
N SER A 433 -8.18 15.87 -40.92
CA SER A 433 -9.52 16.23 -40.39
C SER A 433 -9.58 16.62 -38.90
N PHE A 434 -8.53 17.24 -38.33
CA PHE A 434 -8.62 17.85 -36.98
C PHE A 434 -7.87 19.19 -36.90
N ARG A 435 -8.57 20.28 -37.24
CA ARG A 435 -8.29 21.68 -36.89
C ARG A 435 -9.62 22.44 -36.91
N ARG A 436 -9.92 23.19 -35.84
CA ARG A 436 -11.26 23.70 -35.45
C ARG A 436 -12.21 22.53 -35.09
N SER A 437 -13.10 22.67 -34.11
CA SER A 437 -13.42 23.82 -33.24
C SER A 437 -12.58 23.84 -31.96
#